data_AF-A0A7C4T1Q8-F1
#
_entry.id   AF-A0A7C4T1Q8-F1
#
_cell.length_a   1.000
_cell.length_b   1.000
_cell.length_c   1.000
_cell.angle_alpha   90.00
_cell.angle_beta   90.00
_cell.angle_gamma   90.00
#
_symmetry.space_group_name_H-M   'P 1'
#
loop_
_entity.id
_entity.type
_entity.pdbx_description
1 polymer ?
#
loop_
_entity_poly.entity_id
_entity_poly.type
_entity_poly.pdbx_seq_one_letter_code
_entity_poly.pdbx_strand_id
1 'polypeptide(L)'
;MKEALDELILCLRRRIEPYVSYDEVQQWPPGQLEQLMQMRVVVPTMPAKEYTCRECHGKECGGISLTVQRNTQTGQDVGMFLCREESGAGLKQVSLDHLRRWEIIPDKKKPEPVVHKVESVAVADVPEQKLSPADEKAYQSYCIAEQSLGKCTDKEAYEWLEEHGDPDYELPSFDTWHKYVRNGRKYHNTNKNTRRAGRKTSAPSVKDDPALLSQISNRHSKYPVESEKAD
;
A
#
# COMPACT_ATOMS: atom_id res chain seq x y z
N MET A 1 10.19 26.09 18.51
CA MET A 1 10.08 24.93 17.58
C MET A 1 8.75 24.93 16.82
N LYS A 2 7.60 25.02 17.48
CA LYS A 2 6.28 25.04 16.81
C LYS A 2 6.12 26.18 15.79
N GLU A 3 6.53 27.39 16.14
CA GLU A 3 6.45 28.56 15.24
C GLU A 3 7.23 28.37 13.93
N ALA A 4 8.46 27.84 14.01
CA ALA A 4 9.28 27.57 12.83
C ALA A 4 8.68 26.48 11.93
N LEU A 5 7.98 25.50 12.51
CA LEU A 5 7.27 24.47 11.75
C LEU A 5 6.05 25.06 11.03
N ASP A 6 5.26 25.87 11.73
CA ASP A 6 4.07 26.53 11.16
C ASP A 6 4.46 27.49 10.02
N GLU A 7 5.55 28.24 10.17
CA GLU A 7 6.12 29.09 9.11
C GLU A 7 6.58 28.26 7.90
N LEU A 8 7.27 27.13 8.12
CA LEU A 8 7.69 26.25 7.05
C LEU A 8 6.48 25.66 6.29
N ILE A 9 5.42 25.25 7.00
CA ILE A 9 4.18 24.76 6.38
C ILE A 9 3.55 25.86 5.51
N LEU A 10 3.50 27.10 6.00
CA LEU A 10 2.98 28.23 5.22
C LEU A 10 3.81 28.50 3.97
N CYS A 11 5.15 28.44 4.08
CA CYS A 11 6.06 28.57 2.94
C CYS A 11 5.82 27.46 1.91
N LEU A 12 5.73 26.20 2.34
CA LEU A 12 5.47 25.06 1.46
C LEU A 12 4.12 25.18 0.74
N ARG A 13 3.07 25.62 1.44
CA ARG A 13 1.72 25.79 0.86
C ARG A 13 1.63 26.92 -0.16
N ARG A 14 2.52 27.90 -0.09
CA ARG A 14 2.58 29.02 -1.05
C ARG A 14 3.42 28.70 -2.29
N ARG A 15 4.11 27.55 -2.33
CA ARG A 15 4.93 27.16 -3.47
C ARG A 15 4.09 26.84 -4.70
N ILE A 16 4.64 27.18 -5.86
CA ILE A 16 4.15 26.75 -7.17
C ILE A 16 4.61 25.32 -7.45
N GLU A 17 5.84 24.99 -7.05
CA GLU A 17 6.40 23.65 -7.24
C GLU A 17 5.82 22.67 -6.22
N PRO A 18 5.31 21.51 -6.65
CA PRO A 18 4.68 20.53 -5.77
C PRO A 18 5.69 19.61 -5.09
N TYR A 19 6.99 19.91 -5.17
CA TYR A 19 8.05 19.08 -4.60
C TYR A 19 9.03 19.90 -3.77
N VAL A 20 9.72 19.20 -2.87
CA VAL A 20 10.88 19.69 -2.12
C VAL A 20 12.06 18.77 -2.42
N SER A 21 13.21 19.36 -2.71
CA SER A 21 14.47 18.64 -2.94
C SER A 21 15.17 18.26 -1.63
N TYR A 22 15.89 17.13 -1.62
CA TYR A 22 16.93 16.87 -0.63
C TYR A 22 17.98 17.89 -0.88
N ASP A 23 18.09 18.97 -0.16
CA ASP A 23 18.79 20.12 -0.73
C ASP A 23 18.30 21.30 0.08
N GLU A 24 17.04 21.61 -0.21
CA GLU A 24 16.19 22.46 0.61
C GLU A 24 15.95 21.84 1.98
N VAL A 25 15.65 20.53 2.03
CA VAL A 25 15.45 19.82 3.31
C VAL A 25 16.69 19.91 4.22
N GLN A 26 17.90 19.87 3.66
CA GLN A 26 19.14 19.97 4.46
C GLN A 26 19.33 21.35 5.10
N GLN A 27 18.63 22.37 4.60
CA GLN A 27 18.64 23.72 5.18
C GLN A 27 17.59 23.90 6.28
N TRP A 28 16.70 22.92 6.47
CA TRP A 28 15.68 22.98 7.51
C TRP A 28 16.28 22.63 8.89
N PRO A 29 15.73 23.21 9.97
CA PRO A 29 16.04 22.77 11.32
C PRO A 29 15.88 21.24 11.50
N PRO A 30 16.77 20.60 12.28
CA PRO A 30 16.77 19.14 12.44
C PRO A 30 15.45 18.65 13.05
N GLY A 31 14.94 17.52 12.53
CA GLY A 31 13.69 16.91 12.98
C GLY A 31 12.41 17.46 12.33
N GLN A 32 12.49 18.54 11.53
CA GLN A 32 11.31 19.12 10.89
C GLN A 32 10.76 18.26 9.75
N LEU A 33 11.63 17.62 8.96
CA LEU A 33 11.17 16.75 7.88
C LEU A 33 10.32 15.60 8.45
N GLU A 34 10.78 14.97 9.52
CA GLU A 34 10.11 13.86 10.18
C GLU A 34 8.74 14.29 10.72
N GLN A 35 8.66 15.48 11.32
CA GLN A 35 7.39 16.05 11.79
C GLN A 35 6.42 16.32 10.64
N LEU A 36 6.89 16.91 9.53
CA LEU A 36 6.05 17.17 8.36
C LEU A 36 5.56 15.87 7.69
N MET A 37 6.41 14.84 7.66
CA MET A 37 6.03 13.50 7.19
C MET A 37 4.99 12.85 8.11
N GLN A 38 5.14 12.98 9.43
CA GLN A 38 4.17 12.49 10.41
C GLN A 38 2.81 13.19 10.26
N MET A 39 2.81 14.49 9.96
CA MET A 39 1.62 15.29 9.67
C MET A 39 1.06 15.08 8.25
N ARG A 40 1.74 14.28 7.41
CA ARG A 40 1.41 14.06 5.99
C ARG A 40 1.34 15.35 5.16
N VAL A 41 2.08 16.38 5.54
CA VAL A 41 2.24 17.62 4.74
C VAL A 41 3.15 17.35 3.55
N VAL A 42 4.18 16.53 3.75
CA VAL A 42 5.07 16.05 2.69
C VAL A 42 5.15 14.53 2.74
N VAL A 43 5.30 13.90 1.58
CA VAL A 43 5.50 12.45 1.47
C VAL A 43 6.70 12.14 0.59
N PRO A 44 7.53 11.14 0.93
CA PRO A 44 8.58 10.68 0.04
C PRO A 44 7.97 10.26 -1.30
N THR A 45 8.61 10.66 -2.40
CA THR A 45 8.19 10.26 -3.75
C THR A 45 9.38 9.66 -4.52
N MET A 46 9.14 9.22 -5.75
CA MET A 46 10.19 8.67 -6.62
C MET A 46 11.34 9.66 -6.74
N PRO A 47 12.62 9.27 -6.73
CA PRO A 47 13.73 10.19 -6.95
C PRO A 47 13.61 11.00 -8.25
N ALA A 48 14.24 12.17 -8.28
CA ALA A 48 14.36 12.96 -9.50
C ALA A 48 15.18 12.19 -10.57
N LYS A 49 14.80 12.36 -11.84
CA LYS A 49 15.53 11.76 -12.98
C LYS A 49 16.78 12.56 -13.34
N GLU A 50 16.76 13.84 -13.02
CA GLU A 50 17.77 14.82 -13.39
C GLU A 50 18.28 15.51 -12.14
N TYR A 51 19.56 15.86 -12.17
CA TYR A 51 20.27 16.57 -11.12
C TYR A 51 20.58 18.00 -11.55
N THR A 52 20.62 18.91 -10.59
CA THR A 52 21.03 20.30 -10.79
C THR A 52 22.34 20.56 -10.06
N CYS A 53 23.38 20.93 -10.81
CA CYS A 53 24.71 21.21 -10.26
C CYS A 53 24.69 22.51 -9.43
N ARG A 54 25.21 22.44 -8.21
CA ARG A 54 25.24 23.56 -7.26
C ARG A 54 26.51 24.40 -7.28
N GLU A 55 27.58 23.88 -7.88
CA GLU A 55 28.85 24.60 -8.00
C GLU A 55 28.81 25.67 -9.10
N CYS A 56 27.84 25.57 -10.02
CA CYS A 56 27.63 26.56 -11.06
C CYS A 56 26.79 27.71 -10.50
N HIS A 57 27.43 28.68 -9.84
CA HIS A 57 26.80 29.83 -9.20
C HIS A 57 26.09 30.78 -10.20
N GLY A 58 24.90 30.42 -10.65
CA GLY A 58 24.00 31.30 -11.41
C GLY A 58 23.86 31.00 -12.90
N LYS A 59 24.45 29.91 -13.39
CA LYS A 59 24.12 29.36 -14.71
C LYS A 59 23.22 28.15 -14.50
N GLU A 60 22.16 28.04 -15.31
CA GLU A 60 21.18 26.94 -15.26
C GLU A 60 21.82 25.59 -15.62
N CYS A 61 22.67 25.07 -14.74
CA CYS A 61 23.31 23.77 -14.87
C CYS A 61 22.37 22.68 -14.30
N GLY A 62 21.15 22.64 -14.85
CA GLY A 62 20.11 21.68 -14.53
C GLY A 62 20.00 20.56 -15.58
N GLY A 63 19.07 19.64 -15.37
CA GLY A 63 18.75 18.61 -16.37
C GLY A 63 19.82 17.53 -16.54
N ILE A 64 20.71 17.36 -15.55
CA ILE A 64 21.86 16.48 -15.69
C ILE A 64 21.44 15.03 -15.37
N SER A 65 21.54 14.15 -16.36
CA SER A 65 21.40 12.71 -16.13
C SER A 65 22.66 12.14 -15.48
N LEU A 66 22.51 11.51 -14.32
CA LEU A 66 23.63 10.91 -13.60
C LEU A 66 23.91 9.48 -14.10
N THR A 67 25.18 9.15 -14.25
CA THR A 67 25.61 7.75 -14.42
C THR A 67 25.86 7.15 -13.05
N VAL A 68 25.06 6.17 -12.65
CA VAL A 68 25.21 5.51 -11.34
C VAL A 68 26.39 4.53 -11.39
N GLN A 69 27.32 4.67 -10.46
CA GLN A 69 28.45 3.77 -10.27
C GLN A 69 28.57 3.37 -8.80
N ARG A 70 28.97 2.13 -8.54
CA ARG A 70 29.30 1.68 -7.19
C ARG A 70 30.73 2.07 -6.85
N ASN A 71 30.91 2.88 -5.83
CA ASN A 71 32.23 3.23 -5.31
C ASN A 71 32.89 1.97 -4.73
N THR A 72 34.05 1.59 -5.23
CA THR A 72 34.75 0.35 -4.82
C THR A 72 35.35 0.42 -3.43
N GLN A 73 35.63 1.63 -2.91
CA GLN A 73 36.21 1.81 -1.58
C GLN A 73 35.14 1.79 -0.49
N THR A 74 34.01 2.46 -0.72
CA THR A 74 32.94 2.58 0.30
C THR A 74 31.79 1.59 0.10
N GLY A 75 31.68 0.98 -1.08
CA GLY A 75 30.57 0.11 -1.47
C GLY A 75 29.26 0.84 -1.76
N GLN A 76 29.23 2.18 -1.65
CA GLN A 76 28.03 2.99 -1.86
C GLN A 76 27.83 3.33 -3.34
N ASP A 77 26.58 3.41 -3.77
CA ASP A 77 26.23 3.85 -5.12
C ASP A 77 26.25 5.38 -5.19
N VAL A 78 26.94 5.93 -6.18
CA VAL A 78 27.16 7.37 -6.38
C VAL A 78 26.82 7.74 -7.82
N GLY A 79 26.31 8.95 -8.02
CA GLY A 79 26.05 9.50 -9.34
C GLY A 79 27.28 10.23 -9.86
N MET A 80 27.63 9.96 -11.11
CA MET A 80 28.74 10.62 -11.81
C MET A 80 28.18 11.48 -12.95
N PHE A 81 28.71 12.69 -13.11
CA PHE A 81 28.38 13.56 -14.24
C PHE A 81 29.56 14.46 -14.64
N LEU A 82 29.57 14.92 -15.89
CA LEU A 82 30.58 15.86 -16.38
C LEU A 82 30.00 17.28 -16.38
N CYS A 83 30.49 18.14 -15.48
CA CYS A 83 30.18 19.57 -15.53
C CYS A 83 31.00 20.23 -16.64
N ARG A 84 30.34 21.03 -17.50
CA ARG A 84 31.00 21.75 -18.61
C ARG A 84 31.28 23.21 -18.30
N GLU A 85 30.86 23.69 -17.15
CA GLU A 85 30.96 25.11 -16.79
C GLU A 85 32.41 25.46 -16.41
N GLU A 86 32.96 26.55 -16.94
CA GLU A 86 34.39 26.86 -16.78
C GLU A 86 34.82 26.99 -15.30
N SER A 87 33.93 27.50 -14.43
CA SER A 87 34.21 27.65 -13.00
C SER A 87 34.23 26.34 -12.21
N GLY A 88 33.71 25.24 -12.78
CA GLY A 88 33.51 23.96 -12.10
C GLY A 88 33.69 22.74 -13.01
N ALA A 89 34.40 22.90 -14.13
CA ALA A 89 34.47 21.90 -15.18
C ALA A 89 35.13 20.61 -14.68
N GLY A 90 34.62 19.48 -15.16
CA GLY A 90 35.21 18.17 -14.88
C GLY A 90 34.20 17.14 -14.40
N LEU A 91 34.73 15.94 -14.16
CA LEU A 91 33.95 14.80 -13.69
C LEU A 91 33.66 14.98 -12.19
N LYS A 92 32.39 15.01 -11.85
CA LYS A 92 31.88 15.22 -10.50
C LYS A 92 31.18 13.96 -10.02
N GLN A 93 31.35 13.69 -8.73
CA GLN A 93 30.69 12.62 -8.00
C GLN A 93 29.70 13.26 -7.03
N VAL A 94 28.46 12.75 -7.01
CA VAL A 94 27.40 13.20 -6.12
C VAL A 94 26.71 12.01 -5.46
N SER A 95 26.28 12.16 -4.21
CA SER A 95 25.45 11.14 -3.56
C SER A 95 24.10 11.02 -4.26
N LEU A 96 23.56 9.81 -4.41
CA LEU A 96 22.21 9.62 -4.94
C LEU A 96 21.13 10.19 -4.02
N ASP A 97 21.46 10.52 -2.77
CA ASP A 97 20.54 11.17 -1.85
C ASP A 97 20.10 12.55 -2.32
N HIS A 98 20.93 13.25 -3.10
CA HIS A 98 20.55 14.53 -3.72
C HIS A 98 19.43 14.39 -4.76
N LEU A 99 19.13 13.17 -5.23
CA LEU A 99 17.98 12.90 -6.09
C LEU A 99 16.69 12.66 -5.29
N ARG A 100 16.76 12.52 -3.96
CA ARG A 100 15.56 12.33 -3.15
C ARG A 100 14.70 13.60 -3.21
N ARG A 101 13.40 13.38 -3.32
CA ARG A 101 12.40 14.45 -3.29
C ARG A 101 11.19 14.02 -2.48
N TRP A 102 10.49 15.01 -1.97
CA TRP A 102 9.22 14.84 -1.27
C TRP A 102 8.15 15.62 -2.00
N GLU A 103 6.99 15.01 -2.20
CA GLU A 103 5.81 15.65 -2.75
C GLU A 103 5.09 16.41 -1.63
N ILE A 104 4.79 17.68 -1.88
CA ILE A 104 3.98 18.50 -0.99
C ILE A 104 2.53 18.09 -1.23
N ILE A 105 1.89 17.52 -0.22
CA ILE A 105 0.47 17.21 -0.27
C ILE A 105 -0.26 18.54 -0.13
N PRO A 106 -0.96 19.03 -1.18
CA PRO A 106 -1.79 20.21 -1.01
C PRO A 106 -2.78 19.91 0.09
N ASP A 107 -3.13 20.91 0.90
CA ASP A 107 -4.24 20.76 1.83
C ASP A 107 -5.41 20.23 1.01
N LYS A 108 -5.73 18.94 1.21
CA LYS A 108 -7.03 18.44 0.85
C LYS A 108 -7.91 19.35 1.67
N LYS A 109 -8.52 20.37 1.05
CA LYS A 109 -9.56 21.20 1.65
C LYS A 109 -10.31 20.23 2.53
N LYS A 110 -10.21 20.41 3.86
CA LYS A 110 -10.88 19.57 4.84
C LYS A 110 -12.22 19.28 4.20
N PRO A 111 -12.51 18.03 3.76
CA PRO A 111 -13.63 17.80 2.88
C PRO A 111 -14.80 18.48 3.56
N GLU A 112 -15.33 19.56 2.96
CA GLU A 112 -16.60 20.10 3.41
C GLU A 112 -17.47 18.87 3.54
N PRO A 113 -18.09 18.63 4.72
CA PRO A 113 -18.75 17.37 5.01
C PRO A 113 -19.53 17.01 3.77
N VAL A 114 -19.03 16.01 3.05
CA VAL A 114 -19.55 15.70 1.73
C VAL A 114 -20.92 15.16 2.07
N VAL A 115 -21.93 16.01 1.96
CA VAL A 115 -23.31 15.59 1.87
C VAL A 115 -23.25 14.72 0.63
N HIS A 116 -23.15 13.41 0.83
CA HIS A 116 -23.11 12.45 -0.26
C HIS A 116 -24.44 12.59 -0.98
N LYS A 117 -24.50 13.49 -1.96
CA LYS A 117 -25.43 13.38 -3.05
C LYS A 117 -24.91 12.21 -3.87
N VAL A 118 -25.30 11.02 -3.43
CA VAL A 118 -25.08 9.78 -4.15
C VAL A 118 -25.83 9.95 -5.46
N GLU A 119 -25.13 10.39 -6.49
CA GLU A 119 -25.57 10.16 -7.87
C GLU A 119 -25.43 8.65 -8.09
N SER A 120 -26.57 7.99 -7.93
CA SER A 120 -26.80 6.58 -8.11
C SER A 120 -26.36 6.16 -9.51
N VAL A 121 -25.13 5.67 -9.62
CA VAL A 121 -24.80 4.73 -10.67
C VAL A 121 -25.68 3.51 -10.40
N ALA A 122 -26.48 3.11 -11.38
CA ALA A 122 -27.36 1.96 -11.31
C ALA A 122 -26.53 0.68 -11.14
N VAL A 123 -26.12 0.41 -9.91
CA VAL A 123 -25.68 -0.90 -9.45
C VAL A 123 -26.96 -1.73 -9.42
N ALA A 124 -27.01 -2.78 -10.23
CA ALA A 124 -28.09 -3.76 -10.17
C ALA A 124 -28.38 -4.09 -8.70
N ASP A 125 -29.65 -4.02 -8.29
CA ASP A 125 -30.17 -4.31 -6.94
C ASP A 125 -29.54 -5.61 -6.41
N VAL A 126 -28.39 -5.48 -5.72
CA VAL A 126 -27.85 -6.56 -4.91
C VAL A 126 -28.60 -6.44 -3.58
N PRO A 127 -29.42 -7.43 -3.20
CA PRO A 127 -30.20 -7.35 -1.99
C PRO A 127 -29.28 -7.05 -0.82
N GLU A 128 -29.58 -5.96 -0.13
CA GLU A 128 -28.88 -5.47 1.04
C GLU A 128 -28.81 -6.61 2.07
N GLN A 129 -27.65 -7.27 2.16
CA GLN A 129 -27.45 -8.39 3.08
C GLN A 129 -27.45 -7.82 4.50
N LYS A 130 -28.61 -7.83 5.15
CA LYS A 130 -28.75 -7.47 6.56
C LYS A 130 -27.91 -8.41 7.41
N LEU A 131 -27.05 -7.85 8.24
CA LEU A 131 -26.25 -8.61 9.19
C LEU A 131 -27.16 -9.11 10.32
N SER A 132 -27.02 -10.36 10.74
CA SER A 132 -27.79 -10.85 11.88
C SER A 132 -27.25 -10.24 13.18
N PRO A 133 -28.08 -10.06 14.23
CA PRO A 133 -27.61 -9.56 15.52
C PRO A 133 -26.49 -10.42 16.15
N ALA A 134 -26.47 -11.73 15.86
CA ALA A 134 -25.42 -12.63 16.33
C ALA A 134 -24.08 -12.38 15.62
N ASP A 135 -24.12 -12.16 14.30
CA ASP A 135 -22.92 -11.80 13.52
C ASP A 135 -22.35 -10.45 13.99
N GLU A 136 -23.23 -9.49 14.28
CA GLU A 136 -22.84 -8.15 14.76
C GLU A 136 -22.20 -8.21 16.15
N LYS A 137 -22.83 -8.88 17.12
CA LYS A 137 -22.27 -9.04 18.47
C LYS A 137 -20.93 -9.78 18.46
N ALA A 138 -20.82 -10.87 17.70
CA ALA A 138 -19.56 -11.60 17.57
C ALA A 138 -18.46 -10.70 16.99
N TYR A 139 -18.76 -9.92 15.95
CA TYR A 139 -17.81 -8.99 15.36
C TYR A 139 -17.39 -7.88 16.34
N GLN A 140 -18.33 -7.32 17.11
CA GLN A 140 -18.03 -6.34 18.16
C GLN A 140 -17.10 -6.93 19.23
N SER A 141 -17.38 -8.15 19.71
CA SER A 141 -16.51 -8.85 20.67
C SER A 141 -15.08 -9.05 20.15
N TYR A 142 -14.94 -9.40 18.86
CA TYR A 142 -13.63 -9.50 18.21
C TYR A 142 -12.89 -8.16 18.19
N CYS A 143 -13.57 -7.05 17.88
CA CYS A 143 -12.95 -5.72 17.86
C CYS A 143 -12.42 -5.31 19.25
N ILE A 144 -13.13 -5.66 20.33
CA ILE A 144 -12.68 -5.41 21.71
C ILE A 144 -11.41 -6.19 22.02
N ALA A 145 -11.36 -7.47 21.63
CA ALA A 145 -10.18 -8.32 21.80
C ALA A 145 -8.98 -7.78 21.00
N GLU A 146 -9.19 -7.39 19.74
CA GLU A 146 -8.13 -6.80 18.88
C GLU A 146 -7.63 -5.45 19.42
N GLN A 147 -8.51 -4.65 20.02
CA GLN A 147 -8.10 -3.40 20.68
C GLN A 147 -7.22 -3.65 21.91
N SER A 148 -7.45 -4.75 22.62
CA SER A 148 -6.73 -5.10 23.86
C SER A 148 -5.41 -5.82 23.59
N LEU A 149 -5.40 -6.76 22.63
CA LEU A 149 -4.23 -7.58 22.28
C LEU A 149 -3.37 -6.98 21.15
N GLY A 150 -3.92 -6.04 20.37
CA GLY A 150 -3.34 -5.61 19.11
C GLY A 150 -3.63 -6.61 17.99
N LYS A 151 -2.69 -6.79 17.05
CA LYS A 151 -2.86 -7.73 15.92
C LYS A 151 -2.86 -9.18 16.42
N CYS A 152 -4.04 -9.74 16.64
CA CYS A 152 -4.23 -11.11 17.07
C CYS A 152 -4.88 -12.00 15.99
N THR A 153 -4.79 -13.31 16.19
CA THR A 153 -5.54 -14.33 15.45
C THR A 153 -6.94 -14.50 16.03
N ASP A 154 -7.84 -15.14 15.27
CA ASP A 154 -9.22 -15.34 15.72
C ASP A 154 -9.27 -16.28 16.95
N LYS A 155 -8.33 -17.23 17.06
CA LYS A 155 -8.21 -18.14 18.21
C LYS A 155 -7.76 -17.41 19.48
N GLU A 156 -6.72 -16.58 19.38
CA GLU A 156 -6.24 -15.77 20.50
C GLU A 156 -7.30 -14.78 20.98
N ALA A 157 -8.04 -14.16 20.05
CA ALA A 157 -9.16 -13.29 20.40
C ALA A 157 -10.27 -14.04 21.16
N TYR A 158 -10.56 -15.27 20.75
CA TYR A 158 -11.57 -16.10 21.40
C TYR A 158 -11.16 -16.54 22.82
N GLU A 159 -9.93 -17.03 22.98
CA GLU A 159 -9.38 -17.43 24.29
C GLU A 159 -9.38 -16.23 25.26
N TRP A 160 -9.03 -15.03 24.77
CA TRP A 160 -9.10 -13.81 25.58
C TRP A 160 -10.53 -13.44 26.00
N LEU A 161 -11.52 -13.65 25.12
CA LEU A 161 -12.94 -13.40 25.41
C LEU A 161 -13.52 -14.42 26.40
N GLU A 162 -12.98 -15.63 26.49
CA GLU A 162 -13.41 -16.59 27.53
C GLU A 162 -13.03 -16.10 28.94
N GLU A 163 -11.90 -15.40 29.07
CA GLU A 163 -11.39 -14.90 30.35
C GLU A 163 -11.87 -13.47 30.69
N HIS A 164 -12.04 -12.61 29.68
CA HIS A 164 -12.28 -11.17 29.84
C HIS A 164 -13.53 -10.66 29.12
N GLY A 165 -14.35 -11.57 28.58
CA GLY A 165 -15.57 -11.23 27.85
C GLY A 165 -16.62 -10.56 28.70
N ASP A 166 -17.62 -9.97 28.02
CA ASP A 166 -18.79 -9.40 28.66
C ASP A 166 -19.60 -10.53 29.35
N PRO A 167 -19.85 -10.45 30.68
CA PRO A 167 -20.61 -11.48 31.39
C PRO A 167 -22.04 -11.65 30.88
N ASP A 168 -22.61 -10.63 30.23
CA ASP A 168 -23.96 -10.69 29.66
C ASP A 168 -23.98 -11.31 28.25
N TYR A 169 -22.81 -11.66 27.68
CA TYR A 169 -22.67 -12.28 26.38
C TYR A 169 -22.18 -13.72 26.50
N GLU A 170 -23.11 -14.68 26.37
CA GLU A 170 -22.76 -16.09 26.26
C GLU A 170 -22.00 -16.35 24.95
N LEU A 171 -20.68 -16.55 25.08
CA LEU A 171 -19.81 -16.81 23.95
C LEU A 171 -20.14 -18.20 23.35
N PRO A 172 -20.59 -18.28 22.08
CA PRO A 172 -20.87 -19.57 21.45
C PRO A 172 -19.55 -20.31 21.15
N SER A 173 -19.61 -21.60 20.82
CA SER A 173 -18.40 -22.38 20.48
C SER A 173 -17.53 -21.67 19.43
N PHE A 174 -16.20 -21.85 19.53
CA PHE A 174 -15.23 -21.19 18.65
C PHE A 174 -15.60 -21.27 17.16
N ASP A 175 -15.98 -22.44 16.66
CA ASP A 175 -16.36 -22.61 15.25
C ASP A 175 -17.56 -21.74 14.84
N THR A 176 -18.55 -21.64 15.73
CA THR A 176 -19.75 -20.84 15.54
C THR A 176 -19.42 -19.35 15.61
N TRP A 177 -18.69 -18.94 16.65
CA TRP A 177 -18.25 -17.56 16.83
C TRP A 177 -17.39 -17.08 15.66
N HIS A 178 -16.41 -17.88 15.22
CA HIS A 178 -15.53 -17.57 14.09
C HIS A 178 -16.32 -17.40 12.79
N LYS A 179 -17.36 -18.22 12.56
CA LYS A 179 -18.27 -18.06 11.41
C LYS A 179 -19.00 -16.72 11.46
N TYR A 180 -19.50 -16.32 12.63
CA TYR A 180 -20.16 -15.03 12.85
C TYR A 180 -19.22 -13.84 12.63
N VAL A 181 -18.00 -13.90 13.18
CA VAL A 181 -16.96 -12.88 12.95
C VAL A 181 -16.63 -12.74 11.46
N ARG A 182 -16.58 -13.86 10.72
CA ARG A 182 -16.33 -13.83 9.26
C ARG A 182 -17.43 -13.13 8.48
N ASN A 183 -18.68 -13.34 8.85
CA ASN A 183 -19.83 -12.64 8.26
C ASN A 183 -19.79 -11.14 8.57
N GLY A 184 -19.52 -10.78 9.84
CA GLY A 184 -19.33 -9.39 10.26
C GLY A 184 -18.21 -8.69 9.49
N ARG A 185 -17.04 -9.32 9.36
CA ARG A 185 -15.92 -8.78 8.56
C ARG A 185 -16.26 -8.59 7.09
N LYS A 186 -17.06 -9.50 6.52
CA LYS A 186 -17.53 -9.38 5.13
C LYS A 186 -18.46 -8.17 4.99
N TYR A 187 -19.37 -7.96 5.94
CA TYR A 187 -20.30 -6.84 5.95
C TYR A 187 -19.58 -5.49 6.13
N HIS A 188 -18.63 -5.41 7.06
CA HIS A 188 -17.84 -4.19 7.32
C HIS A 188 -16.65 -3.99 6.37
N ASN A 189 -16.45 -4.88 5.38
CA ASN A 189 -15.30 -4.87 4.47
C ASN A 189 -13.93 -4.89 5.17
N THR A 190 -13.82 -5.48 6.36
CA THR A 190 -12.59 -5.61 7.17
C THR A 190 -11.93 -6.98 7.03
N ASN A 191 -12.19 -7.67 5.92
CA ASN A 191 -11.63 -9.00 5.70
C ASN A 191 -10.10 -8.94 5.55
N LYS A 192 -9.37 -9.59 6.48
CA LYS A 192 -7.90 -9.68 6.48
C LYS A 192 -7.33 -10.26 5.18
N ASN A 193 -8.11 -11.08 4.48
CA ASN A 193 -7.73 -11.65 3.19
C ASN A 193 -8.16 -10.73 2.06
N THR A 194 -7.30 -9.77 1.70
CA THR A 194 -7.37 -9.19 0.37
C THR A 194 -7.11 -10.30 -0.65
N ARG A 195 -7.77 -10.25 -1.82
CA ARG A 195 -7.47 -11.19 -2.90
C ARG A 195 -5.96 -11.18 -3.11
N ARG A 196 -5.29 -12.34 -2.94
CA ARG A 196 -3.84 -12.47 -3.12
C ARG A 196 -3.47 -11.80 -4.45
N ALA A 197 -2.82 -10.64 -4.37
CA ALA A 197 -2.47 -9.86 -5.53
C ALA A 197 -1.65 -10.73 -6.48
N GLY A 198 -2.09 -10.84 -7.73
CA GLY A 198 -1.40 -11.62 -8.77
C GLY A 198 -1.96 -13.02 -9.04
N ARG A 199 -2.95 -13.53 -8.30
CA ARG A 199 -3.71 -14.68 -8.80
C ARG A 199 -4.61 -14.19 -9.92
N LYS A 200 -4.14 -14.32 -11.17
CA LYS A 200 -4.99 -14.20 -12.36
C LYS A 200 -6.23 -15.04 -12.07
N THR A 201 -7.39 -14.41 -11.94
CA THR A 201 -8.65 -15.12 -11.88
C THR A 201 -8.63 -16.05 -13.07
N SER A 202 -8.52 -17.36 -12.81
CA SER A 202 -8.69 -18.37 -13.84
C SER A 202 -9.95 -17.96 -14.60
N ALA A 203 -9.83 -17.90 -15.94
CA ALA A 203 -10.88 -17.48 -16.83
C ALA A 203 -12.24 -18.04 -16.37
N PRO A 204 -13.35 -17.28 -16.54
CA PRO A 204 -14.66 -17.70 -16.10
C PRO A 204 -14.86 -19.18 -16.44
N SER A 205 -15.11 -19.97 -15.40
CA SER A 205 -15.33 -21.41 -15.51
C SER A 205 -16.30 -21.62 -16.66
N VAL A 206 -15.85 -22.31 -17.72
CA VAL A 206 -16.67 -22.76 -18.85
C VAL A 206 -17.70 -23.75 -18.31
N LYS A 207 -18.72 -23.21 -17.67
CA LYS A 207 -20.04 -23.80 -17.45
C LYS A 207 -20.89 -23.05 -18.47
N ASP A 208 -21.45 -23.61 -19.53
CA ASP A 208 -21.90 -24.96 -19.79
C ASP A 208 -21.86 -25.13 -21.32
N ASP A 209 -20.74 -25.57 -21.89
CA ASP A 209 -20.74 -25.99 -23.29
C ASP A 209 -20.87 -27.52 -23.36
N PRO A 210 -22.08 -28.06 -23.57
CA PRO A 210 -22.30 -29.51 -23.61
C PRO A 210 -21.49 -30.18 -24.74
N ALA A 211 -21.03 -29.44 -25.75
CA ALA A 211 -20.20 -29.98 -26.81
C ALA A 211 -18.80 -30.39 -26.32
N LEU A 212 -18.22 -29.66 -25.34
CA LEU A 212 -16.89 -29.93 -24.82
C LEU A 212 -16.85 -31.16 -23.89
N LEU A 213 -17.93 -31.44 -23.16
CA LEU A 213 -18.01 -32.63 -22.30
C LEU A 213 -18.04 -33.93 -23.09
N SER A 214 -18.61 -33.94 -24.30
CA SER A 214 -18.62 -35.14 -25.16
C SER A 214 -17.22 -35.54 -25.67
N GLN A 215 -16.28 -34.59 -25.76
CA GLN A 215 -14.92 -34.84 -26.27
C GLN A 215 -14.00 -35.44 -25.22
N ILE A 216 -14.25 -35.19 -23.93
CA ILE A 216 -13.41 -35.71 -22.83
C ILE A 216 -13.70 -37.20 -22.59
N SER A 217 -14.95 -37.64 -22.80
CA SER A 217 -15.35 -39.04 -22.60
C SER A 217 -14.69 -40.03 -23.59
N ASN A 218 -14.17 -39.57 -24.72
CA ASN A 218 -13.61 -40.44 -25.76
C ASN A 218 -12.10 -40.70 -25.65
N ARG A 219 -11.40 -40.09 -24.67
CA ARG A 219 -9.93 -40.21 -24.58
C ARG A 219 -9.41 -41.36 -23.70
N HIS A 220 -10.27 -42.09 -22.99
CA HIS A 220 -9.83 -43.16 -22.08
C HIS A 220 -9.89 -44.60 -22.63
N SER A 221 -10.15 -44.80 -23.93
CA SER A 221 -10.29 -46.16 -24.52
C SER A 221 -9.17 -46.55 -25.50
N LYS A 222 -7.91 -46.24 -25.17
CA LYS A 222 -6.75 -46.76 -25.91
C LYS A 222 -5.57 -47.03 -24.97
N TYR A 223 -5.70 -48.06 -24.14
CA TYR A 223 -4.53 -48.80 -23.68
C TYR A 223 -4.66 -50.23 -24.21
N PRO A 224 -3.74 -50.70 -25.06
CA PRO A 224 -3.71 -52.09 -25.47
C PRO A 224 -3.32 -52.94 -24.25
N VAL A 225 -4.12 -53.96 -23.97
CA VAL A 225 -3.78 -55.00 -22.99
C VAL A 225 -2.68 -55.84 -23.63
N GLU A 226 -1.44 -55.67 -23.16
CA GLU A 226 -0.34 -56.56 -23.51
C GLU A 226 -0.61 -57.93 -22.88
N SER A 227 -0.93 -58.89 -23.73
CA SER A 227 -1.10 -60.30 -23.37
C SER A 227 0.25 -60.92 -23.00
N GLU A 228 0.34 -61.38 -21.75
CA GLU A 228 1.41 -62.22 -21.22
C GLU A 228 1.66 -63.44 -22.10
N LYS A 229 2.92 -63.65 -22.48
CA LYS A 229 3.42 -64.93 -22.98
C LYS A 229 3.87 -65.75 -21.76
N ALA A 230 3.29 -66.94 -21.60
CA ALA A 230 3.84 -68.01 -20.77
C ALA A 230 4.30 -69.15 -21.69
N ASP A 231 5.38 -69.80 -21.26
CA ASP A 231 6.17 -70.85 -21.93
C ASP A 231 5.38 -72.06 -22.46
#